data_AF-A0A958CNY7-F1
#
_entry.id   AF-A0A958CNY7-F1
#
_cell.length_a   1.000
_cell.length_b   1.000
_cell.length_c   1.000
_cell.angle_alpha   90.00
_cell.angle_beta   90.00
_cell.angle_gamma   90.00
#
_symmetry.space_group_name_H-M   'P 1'
#
loop_
_entity.id
_entity.type
_entity.pdbx_description
1 polymer ?
#
loop_
_entity_poly.entity_id
_entity_poly.type
_entity_poly.pdbx_seq_one_letter_code
_entity_poly.pdbx_strand_id
1 'polypeptide(L)'
;MAYDTSTGFWSMYFDGSDVGITGDVNAFAIMPDGTILLSLDAAATVSGLGTVDDSDIIRFAPTSLGANTAGTFTWYFDGSDVGLTTNNEDIDTIGIAPNGKLVISTVGSFGVTGASGNDEDLIEFTATSLGSTTSGTWSLYFDGSDVGLNDSSSEEINGAWIDSSNGDIYLTVLGAFSVPGVSGDGADIFICTPGLLGSTTSCTYSPYWDGSANGFGGEIADGVRIVK
;
A
#
# COMPACT_ATOMS: atom_id res chain seq x y z
N MET A 1 -1.62 -8.93 -9.58
CA MET A 1 -2.36 -10.13 -10.06
C MET A 1 -3.72 -10.22 -9.36
N ALA A 2 -4.63 -11.12 -9.75
CA ALA A 2 -5.87 -11.41 -9.02
C ALA A 2 -6.05 -12.91 -8.80
N TYR A 3 -6.35 -13.31 -7.56
CA TYR A 3 -6.63 -14.69 -7.16
C TYR A 3 -8.14 -14.88 -6.94
N ASP A 4 -8.73 -15.84 -7.65
CA ASP A 4 -10.12 -16.25 -7.43
C ASP A 4 -10.17 -17.41 -6.43
N THR A 5 -10.65 -17.12 -5.21
CA THR A 5 -10.73 -18.11 -4.13
C THR A 5 -11.74 -19.23 -4.39
N SER A 6 -12.68 -19.05 -5.33
CA SER A 6 -13.66 -20.08 -5.69
C SER A 6 -13.11 -21.09 -6.68
N THR A 7 -12.17 -20.66 -7.54
CA THR A 7 -11.59 -21.52 -8.58
C THR A 7 -10.14 -21.91 -8.31
N GLY A 8 -9.46 -21.20 -7.42
CA GLY A 8 -8.05 -21.41 -7.09
C GLY A 8 -7.08 -20.97 -8.18
N PHE A 9 -7.51 -20.06 -9.07
CA PHE A 9 -6.71 -19.62 -10.20
C PHE A 9 -6.29 -18.16 -10.10
N TRP A 10 -5.05 -17.92 -10.54
CA TRP A 10 -4.49 -16.60 -10.75
C TRP A 10 -4.80 -16.09 -12.15
N SER A 11 -5.07 -14.80 -12.24
CA SER A 11 -5.19 -14.08 -13.51
C SER A 11 -4.48 -12.73 -13.43
N MET A 12 -4.03 -12.24 -14.58
CA MET A 12 -3.49 -10.89 -14.68
C MET A 12 -4.63 -9.89 -14.54
N TYR A 13 -4.46 -8.92 -13.65
CA TYR A 13 -5.45 -7.85 -13.42
C TYR A 13 -5.02 -6.53 -14.08
N PHE A 14 -3.76 -6.18 -13.95
CA PHE A 14 -3.16 -4.97 -14.52
C PHE A 14 -1.81 -5.35 -15.13
N ASP A 15 -1.57 -4.94 -16.37
CA ASP A 15 -0.30 -5.05 -17.05
C ASP A 15 0.28 -3.64 -17.23
N GLY A 16 1.26 -3.28 -16.40
CA GLY A 16 1.89 -1.96 -16.46
C GLY A 16 2.67 -1.72 -17.76
N SER A 17 3.18 -2.79 -18.38
CA SER A 17 4.00 -2.69 -19.58
C SER A 17 3.20 -2.22 -20.80
N ASP A 18 1.92 -2.60 -20.87
CA ASP A 18 0.99 -2.16 -21.93
C ASP A 18 0.70 -0.65 -21.88
N VAL A 19 0.89 -0.02 -20.71
CA VAL A 19 0.60 1.40 -20.48
C VAL A 19 1.85 2.23 -20.20
N GLY A 20 3.03 1.67 -20.49
CA GLY A 20 4.30 2.40 -20.47
C GLY A 20 4.94 2.54 -19.09
N ILE A 21 4.52 1.75 -18.10
CA ILE A 21 5.28 1.56 -16.86
C ILE A 21 6.43 0.59 -17.17
N THR A 22 7.67 1.07 -17.02
CA THR A 22 8.88 0.32 -17.40
C THR A 22 9.65 -0.24 -16.20
N GLY A 23 9.27 0.13 -14.99
CA GLY A 23 9.80 -0.40 -13.73
C GLY A 23 8.70 -1.12 -12.94
N ASP A 24 9.01 -1.45 -11.69
CA ASP A 24 8.07 -2.15 -10.83
C ASP A 24 7.08 -1.18 -10.17
N VAL A 25 5.85 -1.64 -9.97
CA VAL A 25 4.86 -0.97 -9.14
C VAL A 25 5.19 -1.32 -7.70
N ASN A 26 5.50 -0.32 -6.88
CA ASN A 26 5.85 -0.57 -5.48
C ASN A 26 4.61 -0.76 -4.62
N ALA A 27 3.60 0.10 -4.82
CA ALA A 27 2.34 0.04 -4.10
C ALA A 27 1.15 0.27 -5.03
N PHE A 28 -0.02 -0.27 -4.65
CA PHE A 28 -1.26 0.05 -5.34
C PHE A 28 -2.47 0.09 -4.41
N ALA A 29 -3.50 0.85 -4.83
CA ALA A 29 -4.85 0.74 -4.27
C ALA A 29 -5.91 0.81 -5.37
N ILE A 30 -6.86 -0.12 -5.34
CA ILE A 30 -8.01 -0.11 -6.26
C ILE A 30 -9.16 0.68 -5.62
N MET A 31 -9.54 1.77 -6.28
CA MET A 31 -10.58 2.69 -5.83
C MET A 31 -11.99 2.17 -6.17
N PRO A 32 -13.04 2.62 -5.46
CA PRO A 32 -14.42 2.21 -5.72
C PRO A 32 -14.92 2.50 -7.14
N ASP A 33 -14.34 3.48 -7.82
CA ASP A 33 -14.67 3.82 -9.21
C ASP A 33 -13.86 3.04 -10.26
N GLY A 34 -13.08 2.05 -9.81
CA GLY A 34 -12.29 1.15 -10.67
C GLY A 34 -10.95 1.74 -11.11
N THR A 35 -10.63 2.97 -10.75
CA THR A 35 -9.28 3.51 -10.95
C THR A 35 -8.28 2.88 -9.98
N ILE A 36 -7.00 2.96 -10.32
CA ILE A 36 -5.91 2.37 -9.54
C ILE A 36 -4.95 3.50 -9.15
N LEU A 37 -4.69 3.66 -7.86
CA LEU A 37 -3.56 4.46 -7.36
C LEU A 37 -2.30 3.60 -7.38
N LEU A 38 -1.17 4.17 -7.79
CA LEU A 38 0.09 3.47 -7.97
C LEU A 38 1.25 4.36 -7.50
N SER A 39 2.20 3.78 -6.76
CA SER A 39 3.57 4.29 -6.64
C SER A 39 4.52 3.38 -7.43
N LEU A 40 5.74 3.84 -7.69
CA LEU A 40 6.76 3.12 -8.45
C LEU A 40 7.95 2.82 -7.55
N ASP A 41 8.66 1.73 -7.83
CA ASP A 41 9.85 1.30 -7.03
C ASP A 41 11.06 2.22 -7.23
N ALA A 42 11.05 3.00 -8.30
CA ALA A 42 12.04 4.03 -8.55
C ALA A 42 11.44 5.16 -9.38
N ALA A 43 12.00 6.36 -9.25
CA ALA A 43 11.66 7.48 -10.10
C ALA A 43 11.70 7.11 -11.60
N ALA A 44 10.61 7.37 -12.32
CA ALA A 44 10.44 7.00 -13.71
C ALA A 44 9.73 8.09 -14.53
N THR A 45 9.99 8.10 -15.85
CA THR A 45 9.24 8.97 -16.77
C THR A 45 7.94 8.30 -17.20
N VAL A 46 6.81 8.86 -16.77
CA VAL A 46 5.47 8.41 -17.14
C VAL A 46 4.92 9.30 -18.25
N SER A 47 4.50 8.67 -19.35
CA SER A 47 3.97 9.39 -20.52
C SER A 47 2.80 10.29 -20.15
N GLY A 48 2.93 11.59 -20.44
CA GLY A 48 1.91 12.60 -20.13
C GLY A 48 2.03 13.26 -18.76
N LEU A 49 2.83 12.71 -17.85
CA LEU A 49 3.06 13.26 -16.50
C LEU A 49 4.46 13.83 -16.29
N GLY A 50 5.45 13.34 -17.04
CA GLY A 50 6.86 13.68 -16.84
C GLY A 50 7.52 12.69 -15.90
N THR A 51 8.50 13.15 -15.11
CA THR A 51 9.09 12.34 -14.05
C THR A 51 8.13 12.23 -12.88
N VAL A 52 7.92 11.01 -12.42
CA VAL A 52 7.19 10.64 -11.20
C VAL A 52 8.22 9.99 -10.28
N ASP A 53 8.37 10.51 -9.08
CA ASP A 53 9.28 9.97 -8.05
C ASP A 53 8.67 8.73 -7.39
N ASP A 54 9.49 7.93 -6.72
CA ASP A 54 9.06 6.77 -5.91
C ASP A 54 8.31 7.19 -4.63
N SER A 55 8.45 8.45 -4.21
CA SER A 55 7.64 9.10 -3.18
C SER A 55 6.27 9.66 -3.66
N ASP A 56 5.95 9.50 -4.95
CA ASP A 56 4.72 10.03 -5.56
C ASP A 56 3.63 8.97 -5.77
N ILE A 57 2.38 9.43 -5.96
CA ILE A 57 1.28 8.56 -6.38
C ILE A 57 0.62 9.11 -7.64
N ILE A 58 0.48 8.23 -8.63
CA ILE A 58 -0.28 8.47 -9.85
C ILE A 58 -1.57 7.65 -9.85
N ARG A 59 -2.56 8.16 -10.57
CA ARG A 59 -3.85 7.51 -10.75
C ARG A 59 -4.00 7.03 -12.18
N PHE A 60 -4.23 5.73 -12.34
CA PHE A 60 -4.58 5.10 -13.59
C PHE A 60 -6.09 4.96 -13.74
N ALA A 61 -6.63 5.52 -14.81
CA ALA A 61 -8.02 5.33 -15.22
C ALA A 61 -8.09 4.29 -16.33
N PRO A 62 -8.48 3.02 -16.03
CA PRO A 62 -8.52 1.96 -17.03
C PRO A 62 -9.68 2.15 -18.01
N THR A 63 -9.40 1.86 -19.28
CA THR A 63 -10.40 1.57 -20.32
C THR A 63 -10.45 0.07 -20.63
N SER A 64 -9.36 -0.65 -20.36
CA SER A 64 -9.30 -2.12 -20.30
C SER A 64 -8.26 -2.56 -19.26
N LEU A 65 -8.47 -3.74 -18.69
CA LEU A 65 -7.63 -4.39 -17.69
C LEU A 65 -7.27 -5.81 -18.16
N GLY A 66 -6.35 -6.47 -17.46
CA GLY A 66 -5.80 -7.78 -17.79
C GLY A 66 -4.64 -7.70 -18.79
N ALA A 67 -4.46 -8.76 -19.59
CA ALA A 67 -3.31 -8.87 -20.51
C ALA A 67 -3.35 -7.94 -21.75
N ASN A 68 -4.35 -7.05 -21.83
CA ASN A 68 -4.38 -5.96 -22.80
C ASN A 68 -4.84 -4.70 -22.05
N THR A 69 -4.00 -4.23 -21.13
CA THR A 69 -4.32 -3.08 -20.28
C THR A 69 -4.23 -1.79 -21.11
N ALA A 70 -5.22 -0.92 -20.97
CA ALA A 70 -5.20 0.38 -21.65
C ALA A 70 -5.91 1.41 -20.79
N GLY A 71 -5.43 2.65 -20.78
CA GLY A 71 -6.00 3.73 -19.98
C GLY A 71 -5.13 4.97 -20.00
N THR A 72 -5.36 5.85 -19.03
CA THR A 72 -4.61 7.11 -18.91
C THR A 72 -4.17 7.35 -17.48
N PHE A 73 -2.97 7.90 -17.32
CA PHE A 73 -2.44 8.35 -16.05
C PHE A 73 -2.74 9.82 -15.78
N THR A 74 -2.98 10.16 -14.51
CA THR A 74 -3.06 11.52 -13.98
C THR A 74 -2.31 11.58 -12.66
N TRP A 75 -1.71 12.74 -12.33
CA TRP A 75 -1.18 13.00 -10.99
C TRP A 75 -2.25 12.82 -9.91
N TYR A 76 -1.90 12.21 -8.78
CA TYR A 76 -2.78 12.10 -7.61
C TYR A 76 -2.16 12.75 -6.38
N PHE A 77 -0.88 12.53 -6.12
CA PHE A 77 -0.19 13.03 -4.94
C PHE A 77 1.30 13.18 -5.27
N ASP A 78 1.89 14.30 -4.84
CA ASP A 78 3.32 14.61 -4.94
C ASP A 78 3.89 14.60 -3.52
N GLY A 79 4.76 13.64 -3.23
CA GLY A 79 5.27 13.41 -1.87
C GLY A 79 6.22 14.49 -1.41
N SER A 80 7.01 15.01 -2.35
CA SER A 80 8.03 16.03 -2.08
C SER A 80 7.43 17.36 -1.61
N ASP A 81 6.24 17.71 -2.11
CA ASP A 81 5.49 18.90 -1.69
C ASP A 81 5.06 18.85 -0.21
N VAL A 82 4.99 17.66 0.37
CA VAL A 82 4.52 17.43 1.76
C VAL A 82 5.53 16.71 2.64
N GLY A 83 6.80 16.71 2.23
CA GLY A 83 7.94 16.41 3.08
C GLY A 83 8.57 15.02 2.93
N LEU A 84 8.07 14.18 2.01
CA LEU A 84 8.76 12.93 1.64
C LEU A 84 9.94 13.31 0.72
N THR A 85 11.16 13.33 1.23
CA THR A 85 12.32 13.94 0.54
C THR A 85 13.61 13.12 0.64
N THR A 86 13.56 11.94 1.24
CA THR A 86 14.69 11.04 1.42
C THR A 86 14.42 9.69 0.77
N ASN A 87 15.47 8.94 0.44
CA ASN A 87 15.36 7.60 -0.16
C ASN A 87 14.75 6.53 0.76
N ASN A 88 14.44 6.87 2.01
CA ASN A 88 13.72 5.97 2.92
C ASN A 88 12.20 6.24 2.86
N GLU A 89 11.78 7.29 2.16
CA GLU A 89 10.40 7.78 2.13
C GLU A 89 9.68 7.43 0.82
N ASP A 90 10.21 6.43 0.10
CA ASP A 90 9.63 5.83 -1.09
C ASP A 90 8.36 5.09 -0.67
N ILE A 91 7.23 5.30 -1.37
CA ILE A 91 5.93 4.75 -0.98
C ILE A 91 5.83 3.30 -1.44
N ASP A 92 5.68 2.37 -0.49
CA ASP A 92 5.51 0.92 -0.72
C ASP A 92 4.13 0.39 -0.28
N THR A 93 3.34 1.21 0.40
CA THR A 93 1.97 0.87 0.79
C THR A 93 1.01 2.01 0.48
N ILE A 94 -0.14 1.69 -0.14
CA ILE A 94 -1.24 2.64 -0.34
C ILE A 94 -2.54 2.02 0.21
N GLY A 95 -3.12 2.67 1.20
CA GLY A 95 -4.45 2.38 1.75
C GLY A 95 -5.39 3.58 1.65
N ILE A 96 -6.70 3.32 1.77
CA ILE A 96 -7.71 4.38 1.91
C ILE A 96 -8.48 4.12 3.22
N ALA A 97 -8.35 5.03 4.18
CA ALA A 97 -9.06 4.94 5.45
C ALA A 97 -10.59 5.04 5.24
N PRO A 98 -11.42 4.56 6.20
CA PRO A 98 -12.89 4.63 6.08
C PRO A 98 -13.44 6.06 5.92
N ASN A 99 -12.68 7.06 6.35
CA ASN A 99 -13.00 8.48 6.16
C ASN A 99 -12.67 9.01 4.75
N GLY A 100 -12.15 8.16 3.86
CA GLY A 100 -11.79 8.47 2.48
C GLY A 100 -10.39 9.09 2.30
N LYS A 101 -9.59 9.20 3.37
CA LYS A 101 -8.25 9.77 3.29
C LYS A 101 -7.21 8.75 2.86
N LEU A 102 -6.17 9.25 2.20
CA LEU A 102 -4.99 8.50 1.82
C LEU A 102 -4.23 8.06 3.07
N VAL A 103 -3.86 6.79 3.11
CA VAL A 103 -2.95 6.21 4.08
C VAL A 103 -1.77 5.61 3.32
N ILE A 104 -0.54 5.82 3.79
CA ILE A 104 0.66 5.25 3.18
C ILE A 104 1.58 4.63 4.24
N SER A 105 2.47 3.76 3.80
CA SER A 105 3.76 3.48 4.46
C SER A 105 4.90 3.86 3.51
N THR A 106 6.12 3.75 4.00
CA THR A 106 7.34 3.95 3.21
C THR A 106 8.33 2.84 3.47
N VAL A 107 9.21 2.58 2.50
CA VAL A 107 10.24 1.51 2.54
C VAL A 107 11.19 1.56 3.74
N GLY A 108 11.23 2.68 4.46
CA GLY A 108 12.01 2.86 5.66
C GLY A 108 11.41 3.94 6.56
N SER A 109 12.26 4.53 7.40
CA SER A 109 11.86 5.60 8.30
C SER A 109 11.45 6.89 7.57
N PHE A 110 10.30 7.45 7.94
CA PHE A 110 9.82 8.74 7.45
C PHE A 110 9.82 9.82 8.54
N GLY A 111 10.00 11.07 8.12
CA GLY A 111 10.06 12.24 9.00
C GLY A 111 9.43 13.47 8.38
N VAL A 112 8.11 13.56 8.44
CA VAL A 112 7.33 14.67 7.88
C VAL A 112 6.85 15.66 8.94
N THR A 113 6.34 16.81 8.51
CA THR A 113 5.76 17.75 9.48
C THR A 113 4.48 17.17 10.09
N GLY A 114 4.53 16.87 11.39
CA GLY A 114 3.40 16.40 12.19
C GLY A 114 3.38 14.89 12.46
N ALA A 115 4.22 14.09 11.80
CA ALA A 115 4.32 12.65 12.01
C ALA A 115 5.73 12.12 11.69
N SER A 116 6.13 11.05 12.37
CA SER A 116 7.35 10.28 12.11
C SER A 116 7.12 8.84 12.55
N GLY A 117 7.79 7.89 11.92
CA GLY A 117 7.66 6.45 12.17
C GLY A 117 8.67 5.64 11.35
N ASN A 118 8.55 4.32 11.34
CA ASN A 118 9.35 3.44 10.49
C ASN A 118 8.49 2.70 9.43
N ASP A 119 9.09 1.68 8.84
CA ASP A 119 8.59 0.83 7.75
C ASP A 119 7.43 -0.11 8.17
N GLU A 120 7.14 -0.20 9.45
CA GLU A 120 6.02 -0.93 10.05
C GLU A 120 4.81 -0.03 10.35
N ASP A 121 4.93 1.27 10.12
CA ASP A 121 3.93 2.28 10.48
C ASP A 121 3.10 2.73 9.26
N LEU A 122 1.87 3.20 9.52
CA LEU A 122 1.05 3.86 8.50
C LEU A 122 0.75 5.31 8.90
N ILE A 123 0.86 6.24 7.94
CA ILE A 123 0.47 7.65 8.10
C ILE A 123 -0.72 8.02 7.24
N GLU A 124 -1.65 8.80 7.82
CA GLU A 124 -2.83 9.34 7.13
C GLU A 124 -2.56 10.77 6.67
N PHE A 125 -2.88 11.05 5.40
CA PHE A 125 -2.81 12.38 4.82
C PHE A 125 -4.16 13.10 4.84
N THR A 126 -4.21 14.26 5.47
CA THR A 126 -5.35 15.19 5.36
C THR A 126 -5.06 16.22 4.29
N ALA A 127 -5.51 15.94 3.07
CA ALA A 127 -5.29 16.82 1.92
C ALA A 127 -6.05 18.14 2.02
N THR A 128 -5.35 19.23 1.74
CA THR A 128 -5.91 20.53 1.33
C THR A 128 -5.95 20.63 -0.20
N SER A 129 -4.94 20.09 -0.90
CA SER A 129 -4.92 19.86 -2.35
C SER A 129 -4.21 18.55 -2.69
N LEU A 130 -4.65 17.92 -3.79
CA LEU A 130 -4.06 16.73 -4.41
C LEU A 130 -3.64 17.07 -5.85
N GLY A 131 -2.80 16.22 -6.45
CA GLY A 131 -2.21 16.38 -7.78
C GLY A 131 -0.73 16.73 -7.72
N SER A 132 -0.16 17.27 -8.81
CA SER A 132 1.26 17.69 -8.89
C SER A 132 1.59 18.96 -8.10
N THR A 133 0.69 19.39 -7.21
CA THR A 133 0.86 20.50 -6.29
C THR A 133 0.08 20.12 -5.04
N THR A 134 0.67 19.21 -4.27
CA THR A 134 0.03 18.60 -3.11
C THR A 134 0.20 19.52 -1.90
N SER A 135 -0.83 19.59 -1.05
CA SER A 135 -0.72 20.31 0.22
C SER A 135 -1.65 19.69 1.24
N GLY A 136 -1.24 19.67 2.51
CA GLY A 136 -2.02 19.06 3.57
C GLY A 136 -1.19 18.84 4.83
N THR A 137 -1.69 17.98 5.71
CA THR A 137 -1.05 17.64 6.97
C THR A 137 -1.06 16.15 7.21
N TRP A 138 -0.02 15.66 7.87
CA TRP A 138 0.11 14.27 8.26
C TRP A 138 -0.31 14.02 9.71
N SER A 139 -0.74 12.80 9.97
CA SER A 139 -0.88 12.23 11.31
C SER A 139 -0.61 10.73 11.25
N LEU A 140 -0.02 10.16 12.31
CA LEU A 140 0.11 8.71 12.42
C LEU A 140 -1.28 8.05 12.43
N TYR A 141 -1.45 7.02 11.61
CA TYR A 141 -2.69 6.25 11.49
C TYR A 141 -2.58 4.93 12.24
N PHE A 142 -1.46 4.26 12.13
CA PHE A 142 -1.18 2.96 12.74
C PHE A 142 0.29 2.94 13.14
N ASP A 143 0.55 2.56 14.39
CA ASP A 143 1.88 2.37 14.96
C ASP A 143 2.12 0.85 15.07
N GLY A 144 2.94 0.29 14.19
CA GLY A 144 3.17 -1.16 14.10
C GLY A 144 3.93 -1.71 15.30
N SER A 145 4.83 -0.88 15.86
CA SER A 145 5.66 -1.25 17.00
C SER A 145 4.81 -1.51 18.26
N ASP A 146 3.76 -0.70 18.48
CA ASP A 146 2.79 -0.86 19.57
C ASP A 146 2.02 -2.18 19.53
N VAL A 147 1.92 -2.79 18.36
CA VAL A 147 1.18 -4.04 18.11
C VAL A 147 2.08 -5.19 17.66
N GLY A 148 3.37 -5.11 17.91
CA GLY A 148 4.22 -6.30 17.85
C GLY A 148 4.95 -6.52 16.53
N LEU A 149 4.81 -5.65 15.53
CA LEU A 149 5.68 -5.65 14.35
C LEU A 149 7.00 -4.98 14.75
N ASN A 150 7.99 -5.78 15.16
CA ASN A 150 9.25 -5.26 15.75
C ASN A 150 10.52 -5.80 15.06
N ASP A 151 10.39 -6.73 14.12
CA ASP A 151 11.52 -7.22 13.32
C ASP A 151 11.78 -6.30 12.13
N SER A 152 12.85 -5.51 12.23
CA SER A 152 13.30 -4.53 11.24
C SER A 152 13.96 -5.13 9.98
N SER A 153 13.56 -6.34 9.61
CA SER A 153 14.02 -6.99 8.38
C SER A 153 12.95 -7.84 7.70
N SER A 154 11.79 -8.01 8.34
CA SER A 154 10.77 -8.95 7.87
C SER A 154 9.34 -8.58 8.27
N GLU A 155 9.15 -7.81 9.35
CA GLU A 155 7.83 -7.34 9.80
C GLU A 155 7.52 -5.91 9.31
N GLU A 156 8.17 -5.50 8.22
CA GLU A 156 8.01 -4.23 7.51
C GLU A 156 6.77 -4.30 6.61
N ILE A 157 5.85 -3.33 6.71
CA ILE A 157 4.59 -3.33 5.96
C ILE A 157 4.83 -2.90 4.52
N ASN A 158 4.63 -3.82 3.59
CA ASN A 158 4.70 -3.59 2.14
C ASN A 158 3.33 -3.68 1.44
N GLY A 159 2.25 -3.66 2.23
CA GLY A 159 0.90 -3.66 1.69
C GLY A 159 -0.19 -3.58 2.74
N ALA A 160 -1.22 -2.79 2.42
CA ALA A 160 -2.39 -2.65 3.28
C ALA A 160 -3.68 -2.50 2.46
N TRP A 161 -4.73 -3.19 2.90
CA TRP A 161 -6.10 -2.88 2.50
C TRP A 161 -6.95 -2.61 3.74
N ILE A 162 -7.50 -1.40 3.83
CA ILE A 162 -8.35 -1.00 4.94
C ILE A 162 -9.82 -1.18 4.51
N ASP A 163 -10.54 -2.05 5.21
CA ASP A 163 -11.94 -2.29 4.92
C ASP A 163 -12.79 -1.10 5.38
N SER A 164 -13.31 -0.34 4.42
CA SER A 164 -14.18 0.83 4.67
C SER A 164 -15.44 0.53 5.50
N SER A 165 -15.87 -0.73 5.59
CA SER A 165 -17.10 -1.12 6.29
C SER A 165 -16.93 -1.30 7.80
N ASN A 166 -15.74 -1.70 8.25
CA ASN A 166 -15.48 -2.04 9.65
C ASN A 166 -14.12 -1.54 10.19
N GLY A 167 -13.23 -1.03 9.34
CA GLY A 167 -11.92 -0.53 9.70
C GLY A 167 -10.85 -1.59 9.91
N ASP A 168 -11.12 -2.87 9.60
CA ASP A 168 -10.09 -3.91 9.63
C ASP A 168 -8.97 -3.58 8.64
N ILE A 169 -7.72 -3.75 9.07
CA ILE A 169 -6.54 -3.52 8.24
C ILE A 169 -5.98 -4.89 7.85
N TYR A 170 -6.00 -5.19 6.55
CA TYR A 170 -5.43 -6.40 5.97
C TYR A 170 -4.01 -6.05 5.56
N LEU A 171 -3.04 -6.74 6.14
CA LEU A 171 -1.63 -6.42 6.04
C LEU A 171 -0.88 -7.54 5.32
N THR A 172 0.14 -7.13 4.59
CA THR A 172 1.27 -7.96 4.15
C THR A 172 2.54 -7.36 4.71
N VAL A 173 3.60 -8.17 4.79
CA VAL A 173 4.93 -7.73 5.22
C VAL A 173 6.01 -8.36 4.35
N LEU A 174 7.23 -7.82 4.38
CA LEU A 174 8.36 -8.29 3.55
C LEU A 174 8.82 -9.72 3.82
N GLY A 175 8.48 -10.32 4.96
CA GLY A 175 8.98 -11.64 5.31
C GLY A 175 8.20 -12.38 6.39
N ALA A 176 8.92 -13.19 7.16
CA ALA A 176 8.33 -13.92 8.27
C ALA A 176 7.87 -12.96 9.36
N PHE A 177 6.68 -13.17 9.89
CA PHE A 177 6.15 -12.38 11.01
C PHE A 177 5.64 -13.26 12.13
N SER A 178 5.66 -12.71 13.34
CA SER A 178 5.17 -13.33 14.57
C SER A 178 4.58 -12.29 15.52
N VAL A 179 3.39 -11.79 15.17
CA VAL A 179 2.60 -10.90 16.01
C VAL A 179 1.78 -11.68 17.07
N PRO A 180 1.18 -11.04 18.08
CA PRO A 180 0.42 -11.75 19.11
C PRO A 180 -0.70 -12.64 18.54
N GLY A 181 -0.50 -13.96 18.61
CA GLY A 181 -1.49 -14.97 18.24
C GLY A 181 -1.52 -15.37 16.77
N VAL A 182 -0.73 -14.72 15.90
CA VAL A 182 -0.66 -15.01 14.46
C VAL A 182 0.80 -14.97 14.01
N SER A 183 1.19 -15.92 13.18
CA SER A 183 2.50 -15.95 12.53
C SER A 183 2.34 -16.46 11.11
N GLY A 184 3.21 -16.04 10.21
CA GLY A 184 3.20 -16.41 8.80
C GLY A 184 4.49 -16.00 8.10
N ASP A 185 4.46 -16.02 6.77
CA ASP A 185 5.53 -15.52 5.91
C ASP A 185 5.08 -14.38 4.99
N GLY A 186 5.99 -13.87 4.16
CA GLY A 186 5.74 -12.72 3.30
C GLY A 186 4.67 -12.98 2.23
N ALA A 187 4.26 -14.23 2.01
CA ALA A 187 3.17 -14.57 1.09
C ALA A 187 1.79 -14.46 1.75
N ASP A 188 1.72 -14.32 3.08
CA ASP A 188 0.48 -14.39 3.83
C ASP A 188 -0.17 -13.02 4.03
N ILE A 189 -1.49 -13.04 4.16
CA ILE A 189 -2.29 -11.87 4.55
C ILE A 189 -2.87 -12.14 5.94
N PHE A 190 -2.72 -11.17 6.83
CA PHE A 190 -3.29 -11.19 8.16
C PHE A 190 -4.05 -9.90 8.44
N ILE A 191 -4.98 -9.95 9.39
CA ILE A 191 -5.85 -8.82 9.73
C ILE A 191 -5.44 -8.29 11.09
N CYS A 192 -5.29 -6.99 11.19
CA CYS A 192 -5.34 -6.22 12.42
C CYS A 192 -6.75 -5.62 12.56
N THR A 193 -7.55 -6.10 13.53
CA THR A 193 -8.84 -5.48 13.88
C THR A 193 -8.60 -4.41 14.94
N PRO A 194 -8.70 -3.11 14.60
CA PRO A 194 -8.24 -2.05 15.49
C PRO A 194 -9.13 -1.89 16.72
N GLY A 195 -8.51 -1.80 17.89
CA GLY A 195 -9.10 -1.25 19.11
C GLY A 195 -8.85 0.25 19.22
N LEU A 196 -7.62 0.68 18.95
CA LEU A 196 -7.19 2.08 18.86
C LEU A 196 -6.20 2.24 17.70
N LEU A 197 -6.24 3.42 17.08
CA LEU A 197 -5.38 3.84 15.97
C LEU A 197 -4.68 5.15 16.34
N GLY A 198 -3.57 5.45 15.67
CA GLY A 198 -2.70 6.60 15.90
C GLY A 198 -1.43 6.24 16.68
N SER A 199 -0.85 7.21 17.39
CA SER A 199 0.39 7.04 18.20
C SER A 199 0.25 6.18 19.45
N THR A 200 -0.91 5.55 19.62
CA THR A 200 -1.12 4.50 20.61
C THR A 200 -2.04 3.50 19.94
N THR A 201 -1.44 2.55 19.26
CA THR A 201 -2.17 1.55 18.48
C THR A 201 -2.46 0.33 19.34
N SER A 202 -3.64 -0.24 19.16
CA SER A 202 -3.94 -1.57 19.70
C SER A 202 -4.83 -2.28 18.70
N CYS A 203 -4.56 -3.56 18.45
CA CYS A 203 -5.45 -4.39 17.66
C CYS A 203 -5.40 -5.86 18.04
N THR A 204 -6.40 -6.59 17.56
CA THR A 204 -6.43 -8.05 17.66
C THR A 204 -6.11 -8.63 16.29
N TYR A 205 -5.08 -9.47 16.23
CA TYR A 205 -4.71 -10.13 14.99
C TYR A 205 -5.54 -11.39 14.71
N SER A 206 -5.76 -11.65 13.42
CA SER A 206 -6.26 -12.93 12.93
C SER A 206 -5.64 -13.27 11.57
N PRO A 207 -5.41 -14.56 11.24
CA PRO A 207 -4.98 -14.93 9.90
C PRO A 207 -6.13 -14.70 8.90
N TYR A 208 -5.80 -14.33 7.67
CA TYR A 208 -6.80 -14.16 6.62
C TYR A 208 -6.59 -15.09 5.42
N TRP A 209 -5.38 -15.12 4.87
CA TRP A 209 -5.07 -15.92 3.69
C TRP A 209 -3.61 -16.38 3.71
N ASP A 210 -3.38 -17.66 3.43
CA ASP A 210 -2.06 -18.30 3.38
C ASP A 210 -1.62 -18.39 1.91
N GLY A 211 -0.68 -17.54 1.49
CA GLY A 211 -0.26 -17.49 0.09
C GLY A 211 0.53 -18.71 -0.33
N SER A 212 1.34 -19.24 0.60
CA SER A 212 2.10 -20.46 0.43
C SER A 212 1.21 -21.67 0.09
N ALA A 213 0.04 -21.77 0.70
CA ALA A 213 -0.96 -22.80 0.42
C ALA A 213 -1.74 -22.58 -0.89
N ASN A 214 -1.67 -21.39 -1.49
CA ASN A 214 -2.44 -20.97 -2.67
C ASN A 214 -1.54 -20.68 -3.89
N GLY A 215 -0.36 -21.31 -3.93
CA GLY A 215 0.54 -21.26 -5.08
C GLY A 215 1.39 -19.99 -5.18
N PHE A 216 1.51 -19.25 -4.08
CA PHE A 216 2.31 -18.03 -3.95
C PHE A 216 3.47 -18.22 -2.95
N GLY A 217 3.86 -19.46 -2.68
CA GLY A 217 4.89 -19.78 -1.68
C GLY A 217 6.30 -19.43 -2.13
N GLY A 218 7.07 -18.82 -1.23
CA GLY A 218 8.41 -18.31 -1.50
C GLY A 218 8.43 -16.93 -2.17
N GLU A 219 7.26 -16.36 -2.42
CA GLU A 219 7.08 -14.99 -2.90
C GLU A 219 6.77 -14.06 -1.72
N ILE A 220 6.82 -12.76 -1.98
CA ILE A 220 6.36 -11.71 -1.07
C ILE A 220 5.13 -11.08 -1.71
N ALA A 221 4.04 -10.92 -0.95
CA ALA A 221 2.83 -10.26 -1.41
C ALA A 221 3.02 -8.75 -1.28
N ASP A 222 3.15 -8.05 -2.41
CA ASP A 222 3.26 -6.59 -2.47
C ASP A 222 1.89 -5.98 -2.77
N GLY A 223 1.33 -5.27 -1.78
CA GLY A 223 0.00 -4.67 -1.87
C GLY A 223 -1.16 -5.66 -2.00
N VAL A 224 -2.32 -5.33 -1.42
CA VAL A 224 -3.51 -6.21 -1.48
C VAL A 224 -4.79 -5.43 -1.72
N ARG A 225 -5.76 -6.09 -2.36
CA ARG A 225 -7.16 -5.65 -2.41
C ARG A 225 -8.05 -6.85 -2.17
N ILE A 226 -8.90 -6.76 -1.16
CA ILE A 226 -9.92 -7.78 -0.92
C ILE A 226 -11.23 -7.39 -1.62
N VAL A 227 -11.83 -8.36 -2.29
CA VAL A 227 -13.16 -8.28 -2.89
C VAL A 227 -14.06 -9.23 -2.12
N LYS A 228 -15.09 -8.69 -1.47
CA LYS A 228 -16.07 -9.43 -0.66
C LYS A 228 -17.38 -9.59 -1.42
#